data_AF-A0A2V7XZX3-F1
#
_entry.id   AF-A0A2V7XZX3-F1
#
_cell.length_a   1.000
_cell.length_b   1.000
_cell.length_c   1.000
_cell.angle_alpha   90.00
_cell.angle_beta   90.00
_cell.angle_gamma   90.00
#
_symmetry.space_group_name_H-M   'P 1'
#
loop_
_entity.id
_entity.type
_entity.pdbx_description
1 polymer ?
#
loop_
_entity_poly.entity_id
_entity_poly.type
_entity_poly.pdbx_seq_one_letter_code
_entity_poly.pdbx_strand_id
1 'polypeptide(L)'
;MFVTSALPSAPLRDVRVLLVDDDRVALAILCAMLESAGARVECVTSGAEALTRMAEQPYDLLLCDVYMPGLDGFEVMRRVRQLPPAAGGQMPAVAITAHPSFPPVLRAPRTSPGS
;
A
#
# COMPACT_ATOMS: atom_id res chain seq x y z
N MET A 1 -15.14 -2.75 36.99
CA MET A 1 -13.73 -2.42 36.74
C MET A 1 -13.40 -2.90 35.34
N PHE A 2 -13.50 -2.02 34.33
CA PHE A 2 -13.21 -2.38 32.95
C PHE A 2 -11.72 -2.16 32.70
N VAL A 3 -11.00 -3.22 32.34
CA VAL A 3 -9.63 -3.11 31.85
C VAL A 3 -9.73 -2.57 30.43
N THR A 4 -9.50 -1.28 30.24
CA THR A 4 -9.34 -0.73 28.89
C THR A 4 -8.00 -1.25 28.37
N SER A 5 -8.02 -2.28 27.53
CA SER A 5 -6.84 -2.62 26.73
C SER A 5 -6.60 -1.41 25.84
N ALA A 6 -5.50 -0.70 26.08
CA ALA A 6 -5.02 0.30 25.14
C ALA A 6 -4.77 -0.43 23.81
N LEU A 7 -5.63 -0.17 22.82
CA LEU A 7 -5.34 -0.55 21.44
C LEU A 7 -3.93 -0.03 21.14
N PRO A 8 -3.02 -0.85 20.57
CA PRO A 8 -1.66 -0.43 20.31
C PRO A 8 -1.67 0.93 19.61
N SER A 9 -1.01 1.89 20.25
CA SER A 9 -0.81 3.25 19.80
C SER A 9 -0.18 3.25 18.41
N ALA A 10 -0.92 3.71 17.39
CA ALA A 10 -0.46 3.91 16.02
C ALA A 10 0.25 2.67 15.41
N PRO A 11 -0.48 1.74 14.77
CA PRO A 11 0.09 0.47 14.27
C PRO A 11 1.19 0.64 13.22
N LEU A 12 1.31 1.82 12.60
CA LEU A 12 2.34 2.13 11.62
C LEU A 12 3.36 3.16 12.12
N ARG A 13 3.47 3.36 13.43
CA ARG A 13 4.38 4.36 14.01
C ARG A 13 5.81 4.18 13.49
N ASP A 14 6.35 5.27 12.92
CA ASP A 14 7.69 5.37 12.33
C ASP A 14 7.95 4.50 11.08
N VAL A 15 6.92 3.84 10.52
CA VAL A 15 7.02 3.14 9.24
C VAL A 15 7.09 4.16 8.11
N ARG A 16 8.14 4.10 7.27
CA ARG A 16 8.29 4.93 6.07
C ARG A 16 7.65 4.23 4.88
N VAL A 17 6.58 4.83 4.37
CA VAL A 17 5.81 4.28 3.25
C VAL A 17 6.06 5.11 2.00
N LEU A 18 6.46 4.45 0.91
CA LEU A 18 6.39 5.03 -0.41
C LEU A 18 5.05 4.67 -1.03
N LEU A 19 4.22 5.67 -1.29
CA LEU A 19 2.90 5.52 -1.91
C LEU A 19 2.95 6.02 -3.36
N VAL A 20 2.56 5.16 -4.29
CA VAL A 20 2.64 5.40 -5.74
C VAL A 20 1.26 5.20 -6.36
N ASP A 21 0.71 6.25 -6.96
CA ASP A 21 -0.58 6.23 -7.67
C ASP A 21 -0.63 7.45 -8.60
N ASP A 22 -1.06 7.30 -9.86
CA ASP A 22 -1.12 8.41 -10.81
C ASP A 22 -2.33 9.35 -10.58
N ASP A 23 -3.33 8.91 -9.80
CA ASP A 23 -4.43 9.74 -9.34
C ASP A 23 -4.07 10.49 -8.04
N ARG A 24 -3.91 11.81 -8.18
CA ARG A 24 -3.61 12.72 -7.06
C ARG A 24 -4.67 12.72 -5.96
N VAL A 25 -5.94 12.43 -6.30
CA VAL A 25 -7.03 12.37 -5.32
C VAL A 25 -6.89 11.10 -4.49
N ALA A 26 -6.63 9.95 -5.12
CA ALA A 26 -6.38 8.69 -4.44
C ALA A 26 -5.15 8.79 -3.53
N LEU A 27 -4.05 9.38 -4.03
CA LEU A 27 -2.86 9.68 -3.23
C LEU A 27 -3.19 10.47 -1.96
N ALA A 28 -3.93 11.58 -2.08
CA ALA A 28 -4.24 12.44 -0.94
C ALA A 28 -5.06 11.71 0.13
N ILE A 29 -6.04 10.90 -0.28
CA ILE A 29 -6.89 10.12 0.62
C ILE A 29 -6.06 9.05 1.34
N LEU A 30 -5.30 8.24 0.59
CA LEU A 30 -4.51 7.15 1.16
C LEU A 30 -3.38 7.67 2.05
N CYS A 31 -2.74 8.78 1.66
CA CYS A 31 -1.73 9.45 2.47
C CYS A 31 -2.31 9.86 3.83
N ALA A 32 -3.43 10.59 3.84
CA ALA A 32 -4.08 11.01 5.08
C ALA A 32 -4.46 9.82 5.98
N MET A 33 -4.93 8.71 5.39
CA MET A 33 -5.24 7.49 6.13
C MET A 33 -3.99 6.87 6.79
N LEU A 34 -2.91 6.73 6.04
CA LEU A 34 -1.65 6.13 6.52
C LEU A 34 -0.96 7.01 7.58
N GLU A 35 -0.93 8.33 7.36
CA GLU A 35 -0.40 9.29 8.34
C GLU A 35 -1.24 9.29 9.62
N SER A 36 -2.57 9.18 9.53
CA SER A 36 -3.45 9.05 10.71
C SER A 36 -3.17 7.78 11.52
N ALA A 37 -2.65 6.73 10.87
CA ALA A 37 -2.20 5.50 11.50
C ALA A 37 -0.75 5.57 12.04
N GLY A 38 -0.08 6.71 11.88
CA GLY A 38 1.26 7.01 12.39
C GLY A 38 2.43 6.78 11.43
N ALA A 39 2.16 6.45 10.17
CA ALA A 39 3.19 6.28 9.15
C ALA A 39 3.80 7.62 8.71
N ARG A 40 5.01 7.57 8.16
CA ARG A 40 5.61 8.67 7.40
C ARG A 40 5.47 8.36 5.93
N VAL A 41 4.64 9.11 5.21
CA VAL A 41 4.29 8.77 3.82
C VAL A 41 4.97 9.72 2.86
N GLU A 42 5.53 9.18 1.79
CA GLU A 42 5.97 9.94 0.64
C GLU A 42 5.16 9.53 -0.57
N CYS A 43 4.52 10.51 -1.21
CA CYS A 43 3.67 10.29 -2.37
C CYS A 43 4.39 10.64 -3.66
N VAL A 44 4.28 9.76 -4.66
CA VAL A 44 4.81 9.96 -6.01
C VAL A 44 3.76 9.54 -7.03
N THR A 45 3.77 10.14 -8.22
CA THR A 45 2.71 9.94 -9.22
C THR A 45 3.11 9.02 -10.37
N SER A 46 4.26 8.35 -10.27
CA SER A 46 4.73 7.44 -11.32
C SER A 46 5.69 6.39 -10.79
N GLY A 47 5.71 5.23 -11.44
CA GLY A 47 6.68 4.19 -11.13
C GLY A 47 8.14 4.60 -11.35
N ALA A 48 8.41 5.49 -12.30
CA ALA A 48 9.76 6.00 -12.54
C ALA A 48 10.26 6.86 -11.36
N GLU A 49 9.41 7.78 -10.89
CA GLU A 49 9.71 8.58 -9.70
C GLU A 49 9.89 7.70 -8.46
N ALA A 50 9.05 6.66 -8.30
CA ALA A 50 9.18 5.71 -7.21
C ALA A 50 10.58 5.06 -7.17
N LEU A 51 11.07 4.56 -8.31
CA LEU A 51 12.40 3.96 -8.38
C LEU A 51 13.52 4.97 -8.08
N THR A 52 13.38 6.22 -8.53
CA THR A 52 14.33 7.29 -8.20
C THR A 52 14.38 7.53 -6.69
N ARG A 53 13.23 7.70 -6.03
CA ARG A 53 13.18 7.96 -4.58
C ARG A 53 13.73 6.79 -3.77
N MET A 54 13.43 5.54 -4.17
CA MET A 54 13.96 4.34 -3.51
C MET A 54 15.48 4.19 -3.62
N ALA A 55 16.10 4.78 -4.65
CA ALA A 55 17.56 4.81 -4.78
C ALA A 55 18.22 5.86 -3.87
N GLU A 56 17.49 6.93 -3.52
CA GLU A 56 17.99 8.04 -2.70
C GLU A 56 17.88 7.73 -1.20
N GLN A 57 16.84 7.00 -0.79
CA GLN A 57 16.59 6.71 0.62
C GLN A 57 15.81 5.41 0.84
N PRO A 58 15.98 4.76 2.00
CA PRO A 58 15.27 3.53 2.31
C PRO A 58 13.81 3.78 2.73
N TYR A 59 12.95 2.82 2.39
CA TYR A 59 11.55 2.72 2.83
C TYR A 59 11.29 1.35 3.46
N ASP A 60 10.28 1.30 4.32
CA ASP A 60 9.86 0.07 5.02
C ASP A 60 8.73 -0.65 4.26
N LEU A 61 7.98 0.09 3.45
CA LEU A 61 6.84 -0.42 2.69
C LEU A 61 6.66 0.35 1.37
N LEU A 62 6.44 -0.39 0.28
CA LEU A 62 5.91 0.15 -0.97
C LEU A 62 4.43 -0.17 -1.09
N LEU A 63 3.61 0.86 -1.25
CA LEU A 63 2.22 0.77 -1.70
C LEU A 63 2.15 1.34 -3.10
N CYS A 64 1.75 0.54 -4.09
CA CYS A 64 1.79 0.95 -5.48
C CYS A 64 0.53 0.53 -6.22
N ASP A 65 -0.15 1.49 -6.86
CA ASP A 65 -1.20 1.18 -7.82
C ASP A 65 -0.64 0.34 -8.97
N VAL A 66 -1.44 -0.62 -9.41
CA VAL A 66 -1.08 -1.54 -10.49
C VAL A 66 -1.16 -0.84 -11.84
N TYR A 67 -2.16 0.03 -12.04
CA TYR A 67 -2.56 0.52 -13.35
C TYR A 67 -2.18 1.98 -13.58
N MET A 68 -0.88 2.21 -13.76
CA MET A 68 -0.35 3.55 -14.06
C MET A 68 0.15 3.67 -15.52
N PRO A 69 0.09 4.86 -16.13
CA PRO A 69 0.72 5.11 -17.42
C PRO A 69 2.24 5.00 -17.35
N GLY A 70 2.84 4.45 -18.41
CA GLY A 70 4.28 4.28 -18.53
C GLY A 70 4.77 3.04 -17.77
N LEU A 71 5.28 3.23 -16.55
CA LEU A 71 5.80 2.13 -15.75
C LEU A 71 4.74 1.64 -14.76
N ASP A 72 4.14 0.48 -15.05
CA ASP A 72 3.11 -0.11 -14.21
C ASP A 72 3.64 -0.61 -12.86
N GLY A 73 2.74 -0.80 -11.89
CA GLY A 73 3.11 -1.17 -10.53
C GLY A 73 3.76 -2.55 -10.42
N PHE A 74 3.39 -3.51 -11.28
CA PHE A 74 4.02 -4.83 -11.28
C PHE A 74 5.48 -4.75 -11.73
N GLU A 75 5.76 -3.96 -12.76
CA GLU A 75 7.11 -3.75 -13.26
C GLU A 75 7.97 -2.98 -12.25
N VAL A 76 7.41 -2.00 -11.52
CA VAL A 76 8.07 -1.36 -10.36
C VAL A 76 8.46 -2.43 -9.33
N MET A 77 7.50 -3.23 -8.87
CA MET A 77 7.76 -4.28 -7.87
C MET A 77 8.78 -5.30 -8.36
N ARG A 78 8.72 -5.69 -9.64
CA ARG A 78 9.69 -6.62 -10.25
C ARG A 78 11.11 -6.05 -10.19
N ARG A 79 11.29 -4.77 -10.50
CA ARG A 79 12.60 -4.10 -10.43
C ARG A 79 13.09 -3.95 -8.99
N VAL A 80 12.20 -3.60 -8.06
CA VAL A 80 12.53 -3.56 -6.63
C VAL A 80 13.06 -4.91 -6.15
N ARG A 81 12.44 -6.03 -6.57
CA ARG A 81 12.89 -7.39 -6.20
C ARG A 81 14.25 -7.77 -6.76
N GLN A 82 14.74 -7.06 -7.79
CA GLN A 82 16.09 -7.27 -8.34
C GLN A 82 17.17 -6.49 -7.57
N LEU A 83 16.79 -5.60 -6.64
CA LEU A 83 17.73 -4.86 -5.81
C LEU A 83 18.34 -5.77 -4.73
N PRO A 84 19.56 -5.46 -4.25
CA PRO A 84 20.11 -6.09 -3.06
C PRO A 84 19.18 -5.93 -1.84
N PRO A 85 19.17 -6.86 -0.86
CA PRO A 85 18.36 -6.74 0.35
C PRO A 85 18.55 -5.41 1.09
N ALA A 86 19.80 -4.96 1.21
CA ALA A 86 20.14 -3.67 1.84
C ALA A 86 19.64 -2.44 1.08
N ALA A 87 19.28 -2.60 -0.20
CA ALA A 87 18.72 -1.55 -1.06
C ALA A 87 17.21 -1.71 -1.27
N GLY A 88 16.53 -2.51 -0.45
CA GLY A 88 15.07 -2.68 -0.50
C GLY A 88 14.59 -3.92 -1.26
N GLY A 89 15.47 -4.81 -1.72
CA GLY A 89 15.08 -6.05 -2.43
C GLY A 89 14.09 -6.94 -1.67
N GLN A 90 14.14 -6.90 -0.33
CA GLN A 90 13.26 -7.64 0.59
C GLN A 90 12.14 -6.78 1.21
N MET A 91 12.09 -5.49 0.88
CA MET A 91 11.06 -4.58 1.40
C MET A 91 9.66 -5.09 1.00
N PRO A 92 8.71 -5.22 1.93
CA PRO A 92 7.33 -5.51 1.61
C PRO A 92 6.78 -4.55 0.54
N ALA A 93 6.10 -5.11 -0.46
CA ALA A 93 5.43 -4.34 -1.51
C ALA A 93 4.00 -4.85 -1.66
N VAL A 94 3.04 -3.94 -1.62
CA VAL A 94 1.61 -4.24 -1.74
C VAL A 94 1.08 -3.52 -2.97
N ALA A 95 0.43 -4.30 -3.83
CA ALA A 95 -0.31 -3.81 -4.97
C ALA A 95 -1.63 -3.20 -4.50
N ILE A 96 -1.89 -1.94 -4.87
CA ILE A 96 -3.20 -1.33 -4.80
C ILE A 96 -3.89 -1.61 -6.14
N THR A 97 -5.13 -2.08 -6.10
CA THR A 97 -5.93 -2.25 -7.30
C THR A 97 -7.36 -1.82 -7.02
N ALA A 98 -7.82 -0.84 -7.79
CA ALA A 98 -9.22 -0.45 -7.82
C ALA A 98 -9.81 -0.87 -9.17
N HIS A 99 -10.07 -2.18 -9.33
CA HIS A 99 -10.84 -2.63 -10.49
C HIS A 99 -12.34 -2.54 -10.20
N PRO A 100 -13.15 -1.76 -10.95
CA PRO A 100 -14.61 -1.79 -10.84
C PRO A 100 -15.25 -3.16 -11.10
N SER A 101 -14.49 -4.16 -11.55
CA SER A 101 -14.98 -5.52 -11.84
C SER A 101 -14.71 -6.55 -10.75
N PHE A 102 -14.18 -6.19 -9.58
CA PHE A 102 -14.13 -7.16 -8.50
C PHE A 102 -15.55 -7.33 -7.96
N PRO A 103 -16.24 -8.48 -8.20
CA PRO A 103 -17.59 -8.63 -7.70
C PRO A 103 -17.53 -8.52 -6.17
N PRO A 104 -18.45 -7.76 -5.53
CA PRO A 104 -18.55 -7.78 -4.08
C PRO A 104 -18.65 -9.24 -3.66
N VAL A 105 -17.82 -9.64 -2.69
CA VAL A 105 -17.79 -11.01 -2.18
C VAL A 105 -19.22 -11.37 -1.79
N LEU A 106 -19.90 -12.13 -2.65
CA LEU A 106 -21.29 -12.53 -2.44
C LEU A 106 -21.27 -13.43 -1.21
N ARG A 107 -21.80 -12.91 -0.10
CA ARG A 107 -22.15 -13.72 1.06
C ARG A 107 -22.99 -14.89 0.55
N ALA A 108 -22.49 -16.11 0.75
CA ALA A 108 -23.28 -17.30 0.50
C ALA A 108 -24.65 -17.15 1.18
N PRO A 109 -25.76 -17.43 0.48
CA PRO A 109 -27.05 -17.47 1.15
C PRO A 109 -26.93 -18.46 2.29
N ARG A 110 -27.27 -18.01 3.50
CA ARG A 110 -27.43 -18.92 4.63
C ARG A 110 -28.49 -19.93 4.21
N THR A 111 -28.08 -21.15 3.89
CA THR A 111 -28.99 -22.28 3.96
C THR A 111 -29.48 -22.32 5.41
N SER A 112 -30.79 -22.14 5.58
CA SER A 112 -31.48 -22.56 6.78
C SER A 112 -32.42 -23.70 6.38
N PRO A 113 -32.45 -24.79 7.16
CA PRO A 113 -33.11 -26.03 6.77
C PRO A 113 -34.62 -25.96 7.00
N GLY A 114 -35.38 -26.65 6.16
CA GLY A 114 -36.68 -27.22 6.52
C GLY A 114 -37.91 -26.41 6.11
N SER A 115 -38.64 -26.96 5.14
CA SER A 115 -40.02 -27.46 5.31
C SER A 115 -40.40 -28.29 4.09
#